data_AF-A0AAW6UNP0-F1
#
_entry.id   AF-A0AAW6UNP0-F1
#
_cell.length_a   1.000
_cell.length_b   1.000
_cell.length_c   1.000
_cell.angle_alpha   90.00
_cell.angle_beta   90.00
_cell.angle_gamma   90.00
#
_symmetry.space_group_name_H-M   'P 1'
#
loop_
_entity.id
_entity.type
_entity.pdbx_description
1 polymer ?
#
loop_
_entity_poly.entity_id
_entity_poly.type
_entity_poly.pdbx_seq_one_letter_code
_entity_poly.pdbx_strand_id
1 'polypeptide(L)' 'MKIIAKDRNTGERIELDAEEDTSMGTLHYFYRDQEGNYLRSSKRPYDKMPRHSVMPNMHFALGQKLILIIEIIE' A
#
# COMPACT_ATOMS: atom_id res chain seq x y z
N MET A 1 5.98 10.39 -4.50
CA MET A 1 4.67 9.74 -4.68
C MET A 1 4.17 9.17 -3.36
N LYS A 2 2.93 9.50 -3.02
CA LYS A 2 2.23 9.04 -1.83
C LYS A 2 0.86 8.51 -2.22
N ILE A 3 0.23 7.74 -1.36
CA ILE A 3 -1.20 7.45 -1.49
C ILE A 3 -1.91 7.73 -0.17
N ILE A 4 -3.16 8.12 -0.31
CA ILE A 4 -4.08 8.28 0.81
C ILE A 4 -5.04 7.09 0.78
N ALA A 5 -5.07 6.37 1.89
CA ALA A 5 -5.96 5.25 2.10
C ALA A 5 -6.87 5.52 3.31
N LYS A 6 -7.89 4.68 3.45
CA LYS A 6 -8.83 4.71 4.57
C LYS A 6 -8.93 3.32 5.19
N ASP A 7 -8.78 3.22 6.50
CA ASP A 7 -9.11 1.99 7.25
C ASP A 7 -10.60 1.69 7.09
N ARG A 8 -10.93 0.47 6.69
CA ARG A 8 -12.32 0.08 6.42
C ARG A 8 -13.16 -0.06 7.70
N ASN A 9 -12.53 -0.41 8.81
CA ASN A 9 -13.19 -0.66 10.09
C ASN A 9 -13.36 0.64 10.89
N THR A 10 -12.30 1.45 10.98
CA THR A 10 -12.29 2.65 11.83
C THR A 10 -12.60 3.93 11.04
N GLY A 11 -12.42 3.90 9.72
CA GLY A 11 -12.53 5.07 8.86
C GLY A 11 -11.36 6.05 8.95
N GLU A 12 -10.31 5.70 9.71
CA GLU A 12 -9.09 6.47 9.85
C GLU A 12 -8.41 6.70 8.48
N ARG A 13 -7.89 7.91 8.25
CA ARG A 13 -7.06 8.19 7.07
C ARG A 13 -5.63 7.73 7.33
N ILE A 14 -5.07 7.03 6.37
CA ILE A 14 -3.73 6.46 6.42
C ILE A 14 -2.94 7.00 5.24
N GLU A 15 -1.79 7.59 5.51
CA GLU A 15 -0.84 8.01 4.49
C GLU A 15 0.22 6.93 4.28
N LEU A 16 0.54 6.66 3.02
CA LEU A 16 1.54 5.69 2.63
C LEU A 16 2.54 6.35 1.69
N ASP A 17 3.82 6.17 1.97
CA ASP A 17 4.91 6.66 1.15
C ASP A 17 5.42 5.54 0.23
N ALA A 18 5.79 5.89 -1.00
CA ALA A 18 6.46 4.96 -1.89
C ALA A 18 7.93 4.78 -1.47
N GLU A 19 8.32 3.54 -1.24
CA GLU A 19 9.70 3.13 -0.93
C GLU A 19 10.29 2.32 -2.09
N GLU A 20 11.57 2.55 -2.36
CA GLU A 20 12.35 1.82 -3.34
C GLU A 20 12.82 0.47 -2.78
N ASP A 21 12.71 -0.58 -3.59
CA ASP A 21 13.21 -1.92 -3.27
C ASP A 21 13.99 -2.47 -4.47
N THR A 22 15.29 -2.69 -4.26
CA THR A 22 16.24 -3.20 -5.27
C THR A 22 16.66 -4.65 -5.00
N SER A 23 16.05 -5.30 -4.02
CA SER A 23 16.48 -6.62 -3.50
C SER A 23 16.44 -7.74 -4.54
N MET A 24 15.64 -7.58 -5.61
CA MET A 24 15.46 -8.58 -6.68
C MET A 24 16.22 -8.24 -7.97
N GLY A 25 17.19 -7.31 -7.93
CA GLY A 25 17.95 -6.89 -9.12
C GLY A 25 17.13 -6.08 -10.14
N THR A 26 15.85 -5.85 -9.86
CA THR A 26 14.94 -4.97 -10.61
C THR A 26 14.46 -3.89 -9.66
N LEU A 27 14.41 -2.64 -10.15
CA LEU A 27 13.93 -1.51 -9.39
C LEU A 27 12.40 -1.61 -9.23
N HIS A 28 11.95 -1.88 -8.01
CA HIS A 28 10.53 -1.85 -7.66
C HIS A 28 10.25 -0.72 -6.68
N TYR A 29 9.01 -0.22 -6.72
CA TYR A 29 8.49 0.70 -5.71
C TYR A 29 7.31 0.04 -5.02
N PHE A 30 7.24 0.16 -3.71
CA PHE A 30 6.17 -0.38 -2.87
C PHE A 30 5.68 0.69 -1.90
N TYR A 31 4.39 0.69 -1.57
CA TYR A 31 3.86 1.62 -0.58
C TYR A 31 3.99 1.06 0.84
N ARG A 32 4.40 1.91 1.78
CA ARG A 32 4.59 1.56 3.19
C ARG A 32 4.02 2.65 4.11
N ASP A 33 3.52 2.24 5.27
CA ASP A 33 3.13 3.17 6.35
C ASP A 33 4.32 3.56 7.23
N GLN A 34 4.05 4.44 8.20
CA GLN A 34 5.03 4.89 9.20
C GLN A 34 5.48 3.76 10.15
N GLU A 35 4.67 2.72 10.32
CA GLU A 35 4.98 1.57 11.18
C GLU A 35 5.84 0.51 10.46
N GLY A 36 6.05 0.65 9.16
CA GLY A 36 6.86 -0.27 8.36
C GLY A 36 6.05 -1.35 7.62
N ASN A 37 4.72 -1.30 7.68
CA ASN A 37 3.85 -2.25 6.97
C ASN A 37 3.76 -1.89 5.49
N TYR A 38 4.00 -2.86 4.62
CA TYR A 38 3.78 -2.71 3.18
C TYR A 38 2.35 -3.06 2.79
N LEU A 39 1.86 -2.45 1.71
CA LEU A 39 0.65 -2.91 1.04
C LEU A 39 0.81 -4.32 0.51
N ARG A 40 -0.22 -5.13 0.71
CA ARG A 40 -0.30 -6.51 0.20
C ARG A 40 -1.67 -6.79 -0.39
N SER A 41 -1.72 -7.75 -1.31
CA SER A 41 -2.98 -8.24 -1.82
C SER A 41 -3.79 -8.90 -0.70
N SER A 42 -5.09 -8.62 -0.63
CA SER A 42 -6.01 -9.35 0.25
C SER A 42 -6.14 -10.83 -0.11
N LYS A 43 -5.87 -11.21 -1.36
CA LYS A 43 -5.91 -12.61 -1.84
C LYS A 43 -4.58 -13.35 -1.69
N ARG A 44 -3.46 -12.62 -1.65
CA ARG A 44 -2.09 -13.14 -1.52
C ARG A 44 -1.33 -12.29 -0.50
N PRO A 45 -1.47 -12.58 0.80
CA PRO A 45 -0.97 -11.72 1.88
C PRO A 45 0.55 -11.79 2.09
N TYR A 46 1.27 -12.60 1.30
CA TYR A 46 2.72 -12.74 1.37
C TYR A 46 3.45 -11.86 0.35
N ASP A 47 2.76 -11.36 -0.68
CA ASP A 47 3.37 -10.58 -1.76
C ASP A 47 3.16 -9.08 -1.51
N LYS A 48 4.26 -8.30 -1.53
CA LYS A 48 4.19 -6.84 -1.58
C LYS A 48 3.48 -6.41 -2.85
N MET A 49 2.60 -5.42 -2.77
CA MET A 49 1.88 -4.90 -3.92
C MET A 49 2.71 -3.85 -4.66
N PRO A 50 3.14 -4.08 -5.91
CA PRO A 50 3.90 -3.09 -6.65
C PRO A 50 3.13 -1.79 -6.84
N ARG A 51 3.83 -0.65 -6.77
CA ARG A 51 3.24 0.70 -6.87
C ARG A 51 2.33 0.86 -8.09
N HIS A 52 2.77 0.35 -9.24
CA HIS A 52 2.07 0.47 -10.52
C HIS A 52 0.78 -0.38 -10.60
N SER A 53 0.55 -1.29 -9.65
CA SER A 53 -0.64 -2.12 -9.57
C SER A 53 -1.71 -1.54 -8.62
N VAL A 54 -1.43 -0.39 -8.00
CA VAL A 54 -2.33 0.26 -7.04
C VAL A 54 -3.14 1.34 -7.74
N MET A 55 -4.47 1.30 -7.55
CA MET A 55 -5.40 2.29 -8.10
C MET A 55 -6.41 2.74 -7.02
N PRO A 56 -7.01 3.93 -7.15
CA PRO A 56 -8.14 4.33 -6.31
C PRO A 56 -9.27 3.30 -6.32
N ASN A 57 -10.03 3.23 -5.23
CA ASN A 57 -11.12 2.29 -4.99
C ASN A 57 -10.73 0.80 -4.87
N MET A 58 -9.43 0.47 -4.87
CA MET A 58 -8.95 -0.89 -4.59
C MET A 58 -8.81 -1.15 -3.09
N HIS A 59 -8.97 -2.42 -2.71
CA HIS A 59 -8.83 -2.87 -1.33
C HIS A 59 -7.55 -3.69 -1.15
N PHE A 60 -6.81 -3.37 -0.10
CA PHE A 60 -5.55 -4.04 0.23
C PHE A 60 -5.44 -4.36 1.72
N ALA A 61 -4.52 -5.24 2.04
CA ALA A 61 -4.07 -5.47 3.41
C ALA A 61 -2.88 -4.57 3.71
N LEU A 62 -2.86 -3.99 4.92
CA LEU A 62 -1.76 -3.21 5.48
C LEU A 62 -1.53 -3.65 6.92
N GLY A 63 -0.51 -4.46 7.15
CA GLY A 63 -0.34 -5.15 8.43
C GLY A 63 -1.57 -6.03 8.72
N GLN A 64 -2.31 -5.70 9.79
CA GLN A 64 -3.59 -6.36 10.13
C GLN A 64 -4.83 -5.56 9.67
N LYS A 65 -4.64 -4.38 9.07
CA LYS A 65 -5.72 -3.50 8.62
C LYS A 65 -6.18 -3.88 7.21
N LEU A 66 -7.48 -3.74 6.96
CA LEU A 66 -8.03 -3.72 5.60
C LEU A 66 -8.29 -2.27 5.21
N ILE A 67 -7.68 -1.84 4.12
CA ILE A 67 -7.74 -0.44 3.69
C ILE A 67 -8.33 -0.31 2.29
N LEU A 68 -8.94 0.85 2.04
CA LEU A 68 -9.42 1.30 0.74
C LEU A 68 -8.52 2.43 0.23
N ILE A 69 -8.00 2.33 -0.98
CA ILE A 69 -7.24 3.42 -1.60
C ILE A 69 -8.22 4.52 -2.02
N ILE A 70 -7.97 5.74 -1.56
CA ILE A 70 -8.80 6.91 -1.87
C ILE A 70 -8.17 7.70 -3.01
N GLU A 71 -6.87 7.98 -2.91
CA GLU A 71 -6.18 8.89 -3.81
C GLU A 71 -4.72 8.49 -4.00
N ILE A 72 -4.19 8.77 -5.20
CA ILE A 72 -2.77 8.64 -5.53
C ILE A 72 -2.23 10.04 -5.83
N ILE A 73 -1.19 10.42 -5.09
CA ILE A 73 -0.52 11.72 -5.21
C ILE A 73 0.85 11.46 -5.84
N GLU A 74 1.03 11.91 -7.08
CA GLU A 74 2.29 11.77 -7.81
C GLU A 74 3.36 12.76 -7.32
#